data_AF-A0A966UUH2-F1
#
_entry.id   AF-A0A966UUH2-F1
#
_cell.length_a   1.000
_cell.length_b   1.000
_cell.length_c   1.000
_cell.angle_alpha   90.00
_cell.angle_beta   90.00
_cell.angle_gamma   90.00
#
_symmetry.space_group_name_H-M   'P 1'
#
loop_
_entity.id
_entity.type
_entity.pdbx_description
1 polymer ?
#
loop_
_entity_poly.entity_id
_entity_poly.type
_entity_poly.pdbx_seq_one_letter_code
_entity_poly.pdbx_strand_id
1 'polypeptide(L)'
;TGKMISQSVARSGAKASAINFFGVKGEGTNVYFVVDLSDSMLEPERGGIAGFAAVKSSLKQMVQSLDEATRFNIVVYGAAGVDRFGVESQPANLENKKAAASFIEKYNNSSERRGTQVNNYRPAVPIFGIIQNDRGSDRATTRLDLGLLAALEGRADTIFLISDGKAPMLAKDKREEARAAWKDAALSDADRSKYQKEMEKWKKDYAKFTEEMKTYREKYKELLTKRDEKIQEAKAKGQGKVREGSEFVDYGVRIPGLPPAPEEPKQPEVPRPKIAGKVVKETGDLYDEAGLIRRIREVAAEVYGKAGEDPPSIHTVGYMSRSSETKFLQALSAKNNGTFKAISAPIKPVSP
;
A
#
# COMPACT_ATOMS: atom_id res chain seq x y z
N THR A 1 -4.26 -37.80 26.88
CA THR A 1 -3.42 -36.59 27.00
C THR A 1 -4.00 -35.52 26.09
N GLY A 2 -4.79 -34.62 26.67
CA GLY A 2 -5.60 -33.63 25.93
C GLY A 2 -4.74 -32.52 25.31
N LYS A 3 -5.01 -32.24 24.03
CA LYS A 3 -4.33 -31.23 23.23
C LYS A 3 -4.92 -29.87 23.56
N MET A 4 -4.14 -28.99 24.20
CA MET A 4 -4.53 -27.60 24.44
C MET A 4 -4.71 -26.88 23.10
N ILE A 5 -5.94 -26.43 22.85
CA ILE A 5 -6.29 -25.48 21.80
C ILE A 5 -5.88 -24.11 22.34
N SER A 6 -4.92 -23.45 21.69
CA SER A 6 -4.51 -22.09 22.06
C SER A 6 -5.65 -21.13 21.70
N GLN A 7 -6.31 -20.57 22.72
CA GLN A 7 -7.20 -19.42 22.56
C GLN A 7 -6.34 -18.20 22.19
N SER A 8 -6.59 -17.60 21.03
CA SER A 8 -6.17 -16.22 20.76
C SER A 8 -6.85 -15.33 21.80
N VAL A 9 -6.07 -14.60 22.60
CA VAL A 9 -6.62 -13.65 23.57
C VAL A 9 -7.27 -12.52 22.76
N ALA A 10 -8.60 -12.50 22.74
CA ALA A 10 -9.37 -11.40 22.17
C ALA A 10 -8.86 -10.09 22.77
N ARG A 11 -8.56 -9.10 21.92
CA ARG A 11 -8.22 -7.74 22.39
C ARG A 11 -9.39 -7.27 23.26
N SER A 12 -9.07 -6.97 24.51
CA SER A 12 -10.01 -6.81 25.63
C SER A 12 -11.31 -6.08 25.22
N GLY A 13 -12.44 -6.79 25.31
CA GLY A 13 -13.79 -6.23 25.24
C GLY A 13 -14.60 -6.50 23.96
N ALA A 14 -13.97 -6.93 22.86
CA ALA A 14 -14.69 -7.23 21.60
C ALA A 14 -14.96 -8.74 21.45
N LYS A 15 -16.20 -9.10 21.08
CA LYS A 15 -16.60 -10.48 20.80
C LYS A 15 -15.98 -10.92 19.47
N ALA A 16 -15.11 -11.93 19.48
CA ALA A 16 -14.48 -12.47 18.29
C ALA A 16 -15.51 -13.22 17.41
N SER A 17 -15.44 -13.02 16.09
CA SER A 17 -16.24 -13.81 15.13
C SER A 17 -15.62 -15.17 14.91
N ALA A 18 -16.40 -16.24 15.04
CA ALA A 18 -16.04 -17.54 14.50
C ALA A 18 -16.27 -17.56 12.99
N ILE A 19 -15.20 -17.80 12.22
CA ILE A 19 -15.19 -17.67 10.77
C ILE A 19 -14.86 -19.02 10.15
N ASN A 20 -15.52 -19.37 9.06
CA ASN A 20 -15.25 -20.59 8.30
C ASN A 20 -15.04 -20.27 6.81
N PHE A 21 -13.79 -20.30 6.36
CA PHE A 21 -13.43 -20.07 4.98
C PHE A 21 -13.01 -21.34 4.26
N PHE A 22 -13.83 -21.82 3.33
CA PHE A 22 -13.53 -23.06 2.61
C PHE A 22 -13.26 -24.27 3.52
N GLY A 23 -13.78 -24.26 4.75
CA GLY A 23 -13.49 -25.29 5.76
C GLY A 23 -12.34 -24.95 6.71
N VAL A 24 -11.65 -23.83 6.51
CA VAL A 24 -10.67 -23.27 7.45
C VAL A 24 -11.40 -22.45 8.51
N LYS A 25 -11.27 -22.86 9.78
CA LYS A 25 -11.85 -22.14 10.92
C LYS A 25 -10.82 -21.23 11.57
N GLY A 26 -11.25 -20.03 11.96
CA GLY A 26 -10.47 -19.05 12.73
C GLY A 26 -11.38 -18.14 13.55
N GLU A 27 -10.82 -17.44 14.54
CA GLU A 27 -11.53 -16.50 15.40
C GLU A 27 -10.76 -15.18 15.49
N GLY A 28 -11.44 -14.07 15.26
CA GLY A 28 -10.80 -12.75 15.27
C GLY A 28 -11.76 -11.58 15.50
N THR A 29 -11.22 -10.50 16.01
CA THR A 29 -11.88 -9.19 16.19
C THR A 29 -11.48 -8.19 15.10
N ASN A 30 -10.34 -8.41 14.44
CA ASN A 30 -9.85 -7.64 13.30
C ASN A 30 -9.33 -8.57 12.20
N VAL A 31 -10.19 -8.86 11.23
CA VAL A 31 -9.98 -9.95 10.26
C VAL A 31 -9.57 -9.40 8.90
N TYR A 32 -8.52 -9.98 8.31
CA TYR A 32 -8.08 -9.63 6.97
C TYR A 32 -8.25 -10.78 6.01
N PHE A 33 -8.86 -10.51 4.86
CA PHE A 33 -8.91 -11.43 3.73
C PHE A 33 -7.85 -11.01 2.71
N VAL A 34 -6.84 -11.84 2.49
CA VAL A 34 -5.76 -11.61 1.54
C VAL A 34 -5.97 -12.50 0.32
N VAL A 35 -6.18 -11.90 -0.84
CA VAL A 35 -6.63 -12.60 -2.04
C VAL A 35 -5.66 -12.40 -3.19
N ASP A 36 -5.18 -13.50 -3.74
CA ASP A 36 -4.33 -13.53 -4.93
C ASP A 36 -5.13 -13.23 -6.21
N LEU A 37 -4.69 -12.23 -6.97
CA LEU A 37 -5.23 -11.84 -8.28
C LEU A 37 -4.27 -12.15 -9.43
N SER A 38 -3.22 -12.93 -9.20
CA SER A 38 -2.25 -13.29 -10.25
C SER A 38 -2.92 -14.02 -11.41
N ASP A 39 -2.33 -13.92 -12.60
CA ASP A 39 -2.84 -14.60 -13.80
C ASP A 39 -2.94 -16.12 -13.62
N SER A 40 -2.08 -16.71 -12.79
CA SER A 40 -2.11 -18.14 -12.49
C SER A 40 -3.37 -18.55 -11.73
N MET A 41 -4.05 -17.63 -11.03
CA MET A 41 -5.38 -17.88 -10.45
C MET A 41 -6.48 -18.02 -11.51
N LEU A 42 -6.22 -17.60 -12.76
CA LEU A 42 -7.14 -17.60 -13.90
C LEU A 42 -6.77 -18.60 -14.99
N GLU A 43 -5.81 -19.48 -14.72
CA GLU A 43 -5.43 -20.55 -15.63
C GLU A 43 -6.66 -21.44 -15.95
N PRO A 44 -6.83 -21.89 -17.21
CA PRO A 44 -7.96 -22.74 -17.61
C PRO A 44 -8.11 -24.01 -16.75
N GLU A 45 -6.98 -24.64 -16.40
CA GLU A 45 -6.93 -25.81 -15.51
C GLU A 45 -7.47 -25.52 -14.11
N ARG A 46 -7.54 -24.24 -13.72
CA ARG A 46 -8.11 -23.77 -12.44
C ARG A 46 -9.53 -23.24 -12.59
N GLY A 47 -10.17 -23.45 -13.74
CA GLY A 47 -11.54 -23.01 -14.02
C GLY A 47 -11.63 -21.58 -14.57
N GLY A 48 -10.51 -20.92 -14.83
CA GLY A 48 -10.47 -19.59 -15.42
C GLY A 48 -11.27 -18.53 -14.65
N ILE A 49 -11.84 -17.58 -15.38
CA ILE A 49 -12.65 -16.48 -14.81
C ILE A 49 -13.86 -17.03 -14.02
N ALA A 50 -14.50 -18.09 -14.50
CA ALA A 50 -15.64 -18.70 -13.84
C ALA A 50 -15.25 -19.37 -12.51
N GLY A 51 -14.11 -20.06 -12.48
CA GLY A 51 -13.53 -20.63 -11.26
C GLY A 51 -13.19 -19.54 -10.24
N PHE A 52 -12.60 -18.44 -10.69
CA PHE A 52 -12.31 -17.30 -9.83
C PHE A 52 -13.57 -16.58 -9.31
N ALA A 53 -14.66 -16.54 -10.09
CA ALA A 53 -15.94 -15.99 -9.64
C ALA A 53 -16.48 -16.74 -8.41
N ALA A 54 -16.22 -18.05 -8.30
CA ALA A 54 -16.58 -18.81 -7.11
C ALA A 54 -15.73 -18.45 -5.88
N VAL A 55 -14.44 -18.12 -6.07
CA VAL A 55 -13.59 -17.53 -5.01
C VAL A 55 -14.19 -16.22 -4.50
N LYS A 56 -14.59 -15.32 -5.42
CA LYS A 56 -15.29 -14.07 -5.06
C LYS A 56 -16.58 -14.34 -4.29
N SER A 57 -17.39 -15.31 -4.72
CA SER A 57 -18.64 -15.68 -4.04
C SER A 57 -18.43 -16.19 -2.63
N SER A 58 -17.45 -17.06 -2.39
CA SER A 58 -17.12 -17.51 -1.04
C SER A 58 -16.57 -16.39 -0.16
N LEU A 59 -15.74 -15.49 -0.71
CA LEU A 59 -15.29 -14.30 0.04
C LEU A 59 -16.48 -13.42 0.46
N LYS A 60 -17.41 -13.15 -0.47
CA LYS A 60 -18.63 -12.39 -0.16
C LYS A 60 -19.43 -13.05 0.95
N GLN A 61 -19.69 -14.36 0.87
CA GLN A 61 -20.42 -15.11 1.89
C GLN A 61 -19.77 -14.96 3.27
N MET A 62 -18.45 -15.02 3.34
CA MET A 62 -17.75 -14.85 4.61
C MET A 62 -17.83 -13.44 5.17
N VAL A 63 -17.64 -12.43 4.32
CA VAL A 63 -17.80 -11.03 4.76
C VAL A 63 -19.21 -10.82 5.30
N GLN A 64 -20.22 -11.43 4.67
CA GLN A 64 -21.60 -11.37 5.17
C GLN A 64 -21.77 -12.07 6.53
N SER A 65 -21.05 -13.17 6.79
CA SER A 65 -21.15 -13.94 8.03
C SER A 65 -20.41 -13.33 9.23
N LEU A 66 -19.62 -12.28 9.05
CA LEU A 66 -18.95 -11.59 10.16
C LEU A 66 -19.95 -10.97 11.12
N ASP A 67 -19.70 -11.04 12.42
CA ASP A 67 -20.48 -10.31 13.44
C ASP A 67 -20.23 -8.79 13.33
N GLU A 68 -21.24 -7.97 13.59
CA GLU A 68 -21.13 -6.50 13.47
C GLU A 68 -20.08 -5.89 14.41
N ALA A 69 -19.76 -6.56 15.53
CA ALA A 69 -18.69 -6.16 16.45
C ALA A 69 -17.29 -6.42 15.88
N THR A 70 -17.18 -7.16 14.77
CA THR A 70 -15.89 -7.47 14.12
C THR A 70 -15.49 -6.37 13.14
N ARG A 71 -14.21 -6.03 13.13
CA ARG A 71 -13.61 -5.21 12.08
C ARG A 71 -13.00 -6.12 11.03
N PHE A 72 -13.01 -5.67 9.78
CA PHE A 72 -12.43 -6.43 8.69
C PHE A 72 -11.82 -5.55 7.61
N ASN A 73 -10.99 -6.17 6.77
CA ASN A 73 -10.53 -5.55 5.53
C ASN A 73 -10.32 -6.63 4.46
N ILE A 74 -10.33 -6.21 3.20
CA ILE A 74 -9.98 -7.05 2.06
C ILE A 74 -8.73 -6.45 1.43
N VAL A 75 -7.71 -7.28 1.26
CA VAL A 75 -6.47 -6.97 0.58
C VAL A 75 -6.39 -7.89 -0.62
N VAL A 76 -6.33 -7.31 -1.81
CA VAL A 76 -6.05 -8.05 -3.02
C VAL A 76 -4.63 -7.73 -3.48
N TYR A 77 -3.89 -8.73 -3.92
CA TYR A 77 -2.54 -8.54 -4.43
C TYR A 77 -2.41 -9.18 -5.80
N GLY A 78 -1.59 -8.58 -6.66
CA GLY A 78 -1.45 -9.02 -8.03
C GLY A 78 -0.24 -8.37 -8.67
N ALA A 79 -0.21 -8.39 -10.00
CA ALA A 79 1.04 -8.09 -10.68
C ALA A 79 1.58 -6.66 -10.48
N ALA A 80 0.66 -5.72 -10.34
CA ALA A 80 0.94 -4.31 -10.25
C ALA A 80 1.09 -3.81 -8.80
N GLY A 81 0.78 -4.64 -7.79
CA GLY A 81 0.86 -4.23 -6.39
C GLY A 81 -0.30 -4.78 -5.55
N VAL A 82 -0.83 -3.92 -4.67
CA VAL A 82 -1.85 -4.25 -3.67
C VAL A 82 -2.96 -3.21 -3.67
N ASP A 83 -4.21 -3.67 -3.69
CA ASP A 83 -5.39 -2.85 -3.46
C ASP A 83 -6.04 -3.27 -2.15
N ARG A 84 -6.36 -2.30 -1.31
CA ARG A 84 -7.10 -2.48 -0.05
C ARG A 84 -8.50 -1.92 -0.21
N PHE A 85 -9.48 -2.61 0.36
CA PHE A 85 -10.86 -2.13 0.44
C PHE A 85 -10.95 -0.83 1.26
N GLY A 86 -10.40 -0.84 2.47
CA GLY A 86 -10.25 0.34 3.32
C GLY A 86 -8.78 0.66 3.60
N VAL A 87 -8.47 1.94 3.85
CA VAL A 87 -7.15 2.35 4.37
C VAL A 87 -6.91 1.72 5.75
N GLU A 88 -7.96 1.69 6.57
CA GLU A 88 -8.03 1.01 7.86
C GLU A 88 -9.12 -0.07 7.84
N SER A 89 -9.10 -0.96 8.83
CA SER A 89 -10.15 -1.97 9.00
C SER A 89 -11.52 -1.33 9.22
N GLN A 90 -12.53 -1.81 8.51
CA GLN A 90 -13.90 -1.30 8.57
C GLN A 90 -14.76 -2.14 9.51
N PRO A 91 -15.73 -1.55 10.25
CA PRO A 91 -16.69 -2.34 11.01
C PRO A 91 -17.58 -3.18 10.07
N ALA A 92 -17.90 -4.41 10.47
CA ALA A 92 -18.70 -5.35 9.68
C ALA A 92 -20.22 -5.05 9.74
N ASN A 93 -20.59 -3.79 9.55
CA ASN A 93 -22.00 -3.38 9.38
C ASN A 93 -22.51 -3.69 7.96
N LEU A 94 -23.82 -3.62 7.77
CA LEU A 94 -24.47 -3.94 6.49
C LEU A 94 -23.92 -3.12 5.31
N GLU A 95 -23.64 -1.83 5.52
CA GLU A 95 -23.12 -0.92 4.50
C GLU A 95 -21.73 -1.36 4.02
N ASN A 96 -20.80 -1.55 4.96
CA ASN A 96 -19.42 -1.94 4.66
C ASN A 96 -19.36 -3.36 4.07
N LYS A 97 -20.21 -4.28 4.51
CA LYS A 97 -20.33 -5.61 3.91
C LYS A 97 -20.77 -5.53 2.44
N LYS A 98 -21.73 -4.66 2.10
CA LYS A 98 -22.16 -4.41 0.71
C LYS A 98 -21.07 -3.71 -0.11
N ALA A 99 -20.37 -2.75 0.48
CA ALA A 99 -19.26 -2.04 -0.17
C ALA A 99 -18.08 -2.99 -0.46
N ALA A 100 -17.76 -3.90 0.47
CA ALA A 100 -16.74 -4.92 0.31
C ALA A 100 -17.09 -5.93 -0.79
N ALA A 101 -18.36 -6.34 -0.90
CA ALA A 101 -18.83 -7.15 -2.02
C ALA A 101 -18.65 -6.41 -3.35
N SER A 102 -19.03 -5.14 -3.42
CA SER A 102 -18.82 -4.29 -4.61
C SER A 102 -17.35 -4.08 -4.94
N PHE A 103 -16.47 -4.06 -3.93
CA PHE A 103 -15.02 -3.94 -4.11
C PHE A 103 -14.45 -5.18 -4.81
N ILE A 104 -14.72 -6.39 -4.30
CA ILE A 104 -14.14 -7.60 -4.88
C ILE A 104 -14.67 -7.88 -6.29
N GLU A 105 -15.91 -7.46 -6.59
CA GLU A 105 -16.50 -7.63 -7.92
C GLU A 105 -15.79 -6.87 -9.04
N LYS A 106 -14.84 -5.99 -8.76
CA LYS A 106 -14.10 -5.24 -9.78
C LYS A 106 -12.97 -6.02 -10.42
N TYR A 107 -12.51 -7.09 -9.77
CA TYR A 107 -11.27 -7.77 -10.11
C TYR A 107 -11.50 -9.08 -10.88
N ASN A 108 -10.58 -9.37 -11.80
CA ASN A 108 -10.54 -10.61 -12.59
C ASN A 108 -11.87 -10.92 -13.29
N ASN A 109 -12.52 -9.89 -13.85
CA ASN A 109 -13.82 -10.02 -14.52
C ASN A 109 -13.72 -10.44 -15.98
N SER A 110 -12.57 -10.21 -16.61
CA SER A 110 -12.34 -10.56 -18.01
C SER A 110 -10.85 -10.84 -18.25
N SER A 111 -10.54 -11.34 -19.44
CA SER A 111 -9.16 -11.50 -19.91
C SER A 111 -8.39 -10.18 -19.98
N GLU A 112 -9.09 -9.07 -20.17
CA GLU A 112 -8.52 -7.73 -20.34
C GLU A 112 -8.45 -6.91 -19.04
N ARG A 113 -9.26 -7.27 -18.04
CA ARG A 113 -9.31 -6.60 -16.73
C ARG A 113 -8.92 -7.58 -15.62
N ARG A 114 -7.61 -7.83 -15.52
CA ARG A 114 -6.98 -8.76 -14.57
C ARG A 114 -6.09 -8.03 -13.57
N GLY A 115 -5.86 -8.67 -12.42
CA GLY A 115 -4.94 -8.17 -11.40
C GLY A 115 -5.46 -6.95 -10.63
N THR A 116 -4.56 -6.31 -9.89
CA THR A 116 -4.84 -5.07 -9.16
C THR A 116 -5.01 -3.88 -10.10
N GLN A 117 -5.84 -2.91 -9.71
CA GLN A 117 -6.22 -1.78 -10.55
C GLN A 117 -5.72 -0.44 -10.00
N VAL A 118 -5.75 -0.25 -8.68
CA VAL A 118 -5.55 1.07 -8.06
C VAL A 118 -4.15 1.23 -7.46
N ASN A 119 -3.58 0.13 -6.96
CA ASN A 119 -2.35 0.01 -6.20
C ASN A 119 -2.27 1.03 -5.05
N ASN A 120 -3.30 1.03 -4.19
CA ASN A 120 -3.52 2.05 -3.15
C ASN A 120 -2.77 1.79 -1.81
N TYR A 121 -1.90 0.78 -1.78
CA TYR A 121 -1.09 0.46 -0.62
C TYR A 121 0.40 0.74 -0.86
N ARG A 122 1.06 1.30 0.16
CA ARG A 122 2.50 1.47 0.24
C ARG A 122 2.93 1.05 1.65
N PRO A 123 3.94 0.18 1.81
CA PRO A 123 4.45 -0.22 3.11
C PRO A 123 4.92 0.97 3.94
N ALA A 124 4.48 1.02 5.18
CA ALA A 124 4.98 1.98 6.17
C ALA A 124 6.31 1.52 6.78
N VAL A 125 6.55 0.20 6.88
CA VAL A 125 7.78 -0.34 7.44
C VAL A 125 8.92 -0.24 6.41
N PRO A 126 9.95 0.62 6.62
CA PRO A 126 10.95 0.93 5.60
C PRO A 126 11.81 -0.26 5.16
N ILE A 127 11.99 -1.27 6.03
CA ILE A 127 12.73 -2.50 5.69
C ILE A 127 12.01 -3.34 4.61
N PHE A 128 10.76 -3.01 4.29
CA PHE A 128 9.95 -3.56 3.20
C PHE A 128 9.73 -2.58 2.05
N GLY A 129 10.28 -1.36 2.12
CA GLY A 129 10.08 -0.28 1.15
C GLY A 129 10.67 -0.50 -0.25
N ILE A 130 11.16 -1.69 -0.55
CA ILE A 130 11.49 -2.07 -1.92
C ILE A 130 10.21 -2.67 -2.52
N ILE A 131 9.32 -1.83 -3.00
CA ILE A 131 8.23 -2.23 -3.90
C ILE A 131 8.80 -2.24 -5.31
N GLN A 132 8.51 -3.30 -6.06
CA GLN A 132 8.87 -3.40 -7.47
C GLN A 132 7.65 -3.12 -8.34
N ASN A 133 7.89 -2.50 -9.50
CA ASN A 133 6.87 -1.94 -10.40
C ASN A 133 6.12 -0.68 -9.90
N ASP A 134 6.76 0.21 -9.13
CA ASP A 134 6.39 1.63 -9.27
C ASP A 134 6.77 2.03 -10.70
N ARG A 135 5.83 2.58 -11.48
CA ARG A 135 5.97 2.82 -12.93
C ARG A 135 7.35 3.42 -13.24
N GLY A 136 8.19 2.69 -14.00
CA GLY A 136 9.52 3.15 -14.43
C GLY A 136 10.75 2.52 -13.74
N SER A 137 10.66 1.31 -13.17
CA SER A 137 11.85 0.59 -12.70
C SER A 137 11.86 -0.90 -13.06
N ASP A 138 12.98 -1.37 -13.61
CA ASP A 138 13.21 -2.74 -14.13
C ASP A 138 13.45 -3.79 -13.04
N ARG A 139 12.56 -3.86 -12.03
CA ARG A 139 12.76 -4.76 -10.87
C ARG A 139 11.43 -5.49 -10.57
N ALA A 140 11.45 -6.82 -10.32
CA ALA A 140 10.37 -7.72 -9.85
C ALA A 140 10.34 -8.15 -8.34
N THR A 141 9.35 -7.69 -7.54
CA THR A 141 9.14 -8.08 -6.12
C THR A 141 8.10 -9.17 -6.09
N THR A 142 8.15 -9.90 -5.01
CA THR A 142 7.04 -10.69 -4.53
C THR A 142 5.85 -9.83 -4.16
N ARG A 143 4.65 -10.39 -4.37
CA ARG A 143 3.36 -9.69 -4.24
C ARG A 143 2.54 -10.25 -3.08
N LEU A 144 2.75 -11.53 -2.72
CA LEU A 144 2.13 -12.18 -1.56
C LEU A 144 2.60 -11.55 -0.24
N ASP A 145 3.90 -11.27 -0.10
CA ASP A 145 4.44 -10.58 1.08
C ASP A 145 3.88 -9.16 1.21
N LEU A 146 3.66 -8.44 0.10
CA LEU A 146 3.01 -7.13 0.13
C LEU A 146 1.55 -7.24 0.59
N GLY A 147 0.81 -8.25 0.12
CA GLY A 147 -0.55 -8.52 0.59
C GLY A 147 -0.60 -8.85 2.08
N LEU A 148 0.32 -9.69 2.57
CA LEU A 148 0.44 -10.00 3.99
C LEU A 148 0.91 -8.79 4.82
N LEU A 149 1.83 -7.99 4.31
CA LEU A 149 2.33 -6.79 4.97
C LEU A 149 1.23 -5.75 5.15
N ALA A 150 0.39 -5.55 4.13
CA ALA A 150 -0.79 -4.70 4.23
C ALA A 150 -1.74 -5.17 5.36
N ALA A 151 -1.88 -6.48 5.55
CA ALA A 151 -2.69 -7.04 6.64
C ALA A 151 -2.03 -6.88 8.01
N LEU A 152 -0.71 -7.10 8.11
CA LEU A 152 0.06 -6.94 9.32
C LEU A 152 0.08 -5.47 9.79
N GLU A 153 0.36 -4.52 8.89
CA GLU A 153 0.29 -3.09 9.18
C GLU A 153 -1.15 -2.64 9.51
N GLY A 154 -2.15 -3.33 8.95
CA GLY A 154 -3.56 -3.20 9.30
C GLY A 154 -3.95 -3.79 10.66
N ARG A 155 -2.98 -4.29 11.43
CA ARG A 155 -3.14 -4.85 12.78
C ARG A 155 -4.11 -6.02 12.85
N ALA A 156 -4.16 -6.84 11.80
CA ALA A 156 -4.97 -8.05 11.77
C ALA A 156 -4.68 -8.92 13.01
N ASP A 157 -5.68 -9.55 13.59
CA ASP A 157 -5.49 -10.66 14.55
C ASP A 157 -5.70 -12.02 13.87
N THR A 158 -6.41 -12.03 12.74
CA THR A 158 -6.66 -13.21 11.91
C THR A 158 -6.54 -12.84 10.44
N ILE A 159 -5.75 -13.62 9.70
CA ILE A 159 -5.55 -13.46 8.27
C ILE A 159 -6.03 -14.73 7.56
N PHE A 160 -6.89 -14.58 6.58
CA PHE A 160 -7.27 -15.64 5.64
C PHE A 160 -6.66 -15.34 4.27
N LEU A 161 -5.65 -16.11 3.89
CA LEU A 161 -4.96 -16.01 2.60
C LEU A 161 -5.49 -17.06 1.63
N ILE A 162 -5.96 -16.62 0.46
CA ILE A 162 -6.21 -17.51 -0.69
C ILE A 162 -5.15 -17.25 -1.73
N SER A 163 -4.48 -18.31 -2.17
CA SER A 163 -3.51 -18.25 -3.25
C SER A 163 -3.43 -19.61 -3.92
N ASP A 164 -2.92 -19.62 -5.14
CA ASP A 164 -2.47 -20.85 -5.75
C ASP A 164 -1.19 -21.41 -5.11
N GLY A 165 -0.54 -20.63 -4.24
CA GLY A 165 0.64 -21.03 -3.50
C GLY A 165 1.91 -20.98 -4.34
N LYS A 166 1.87 -20.39 -5.54
CA LYS A 166 3.07 -20.14 -6.34
C LYS A 166 3.99 -19.24 -5.53
N ALA A 167 4.97 -19.88 -4.88
CA ALA A 167 5.92 -19.19 -4.03
C ALA A 167 6.57 -18.09 -4.88
N PRO A 168 6.48 -16.83 -4.44
CA PRO A 168 6.84 -15.73 -5.30
C PRO A 168 8.37 -15.72 -5.46
N MET A 169 8.87 -15.56 -6.70
CA MET A 169 10.30 -15.51 -6.97
C MET A 169 10.89 -14.25 -6.33
N LEU A 170 11.84 -14.40 -5.40
CA LEU A 170 12.47 -13.30 -4.67
C LEU A 170 13.89 -13.05 -5.19
N ALA A 171 14.34 -11.79 -5.21
CA ALA A 171 15.76 -11.46 -5.25
C ALA A 171 16.39 -11.66 -3.84
N LYS A 172 17.67 -12.03 -3.76
CA LYS A 172 18.41 -12.31 -2.50
C LYS A 172 18.24 -11.26 -1.44
N ASP A 173 18.23 -11.73 -0.19
CA ASP A 173 18.27 -10.93 1.01
C ASP A 173 19.60 -10.16 1.16
N LYS A 174 19.76 -9.04 0.45
CA LYS A 174 20.89 -8.14 0.65
C LYS A 174 20.61 -7.10 1.74
N ARG A 175 19.75 -7.39 2.72
CA ARG A 175 19.36 -6.41 3.76
C ARG A 175 20.51 -6.05 4.71
N GLU A 176 21.52 -6.90 4.91
CA GLU A 176 22.71 -6.49 5.69
C GLU A 176 23.57 -5.49 4.92
N GLU A 177 23.79 -5.73 3.63
CA GLU A 177 24.45 -4.77 2.73
C GLU A 177 23.64 -3.47 2.65
N ALA A 178 22.31 -3.55 2.58
CA ALA A 178 21.43 -2.40 2.65
C ALA A 178 21.49 -1.71 4.03
N ARG A 179 21.50 -2.44 5.15
CA ARG A 179 21.64 -1.87 6.51
C ARG A 179 22.97 -1.15 6.69
N ALA A 180 24.06 -1.72 6.17
CA ALA A 180 25.37 -1.08 6.14
C ALA A 180 25.32 0.20 5.29
N ALA A 181 24.77 0.12 4.07
CA ALA A 181 24.59 1.29 3.21
C ALA A 181 23.69 2.36 3.84
N TRP A 182 22.65 1.99 4.60
CA TRP A 182 21.73 2.92 5.26
C TRP A 182 22.32 3.57 6.51
N LYS A 183 23.18 2.86 7.25
CA LYS A 183 23.97 3.46 8.35
C LYS A 183 24.90 4.55 7.81
N ASP A 184 25.51 4.31 6.65
CA ASP A 184 26.37 5.29 5.97
C ASP A 184 25.55 6.38 5.22
N ALA A 185 24.26 6.13 4.94
CA ALA A 185 23.37 7.06 4.25
C ALA A 185 22.62 8.03 5.17
N ALA A 186 22.64 7.82 6.49
CA ALA A 186 21.88 8.65 7.42
C ALA A 186 22.27 10.13 7.23
N LEU A 187 21.27 11.02 7.17
CA LEU A 187 21.53 12.44 7.20
C LEU A 187 22.40 12.76 8.41
N SER A 188 23.55 13.38 8.18
CA SER A 188 24.41 13.79 9.27
C SER A 188 23.68 14.81 10.13
N ASP A 189 23.96 14.82 11.44
CA ASP A 189 23.40 15.84 12.35
C ASP A 189 23.78 17.26 11.90
N ALA A 190 24.89 17.40 11.17
CA ALA A 190 25.30 18.64 10.54
C ALA A 190 24.35 19.07 9.40
N ASP A 191 23.91 18.15 8.54
CA ASP A 191 22.96 18.44 7.46
C ASP A 191 21.56 18.80 8.01
N ARG A 192 21.13 18.11 9.07
CA ARG A 192 19.88 18.43 9.79
C ARG A 192 19.93 19.80 10.45
N SER A 193 21.04 20.10 11.14
CA SER A 193 21.26 21.40 11.78
C SER A 193 21.33 22.55 10.78
N LYS A 194 21.95 22.31 9.61
CA LYS A 194 22.01 23.29 8.52
C LYS A 194 20.62 23.59 7.96
N TYR A 195 19.83 22.56 7.63
CA TYR A 195 18.46 22.74 7.13
C TYR A 195 17.56 23.44 8.15
N GLN A 196 17.70 23.13 9.44
CA GLN A 196 16.93 23.80 10.49
C GLN A 196 17.24 25.31 10.57
N LYS A 197 18.52 25.70 10.43
CA LYS A 197 18.93 27.11 10.37
C LYS A 197 18.41 27.81 9.12
N GLU A 198 18.45 27.13 7.97
CA GLU A 198 17.92 27.65 6.71
C GLU A 198 16.40 27.81 6.76
N MET A 199 15.67 26.89 7.39
CA MET A 199 14.23 26.98 7.61
C MET A 199 13.85 28.14 8.54
N GLU A 200 14.59 28.35 9.63
CA GLU A 200 14.33 29.48 10.54
C GLU A 200 14.64 30.84 9.88
N LYS A 201 15.64 30.89 9.00
CA LYS A 201 15.89 32.06 8.17
C LYS A 201 14.76 32.28 7.15
N TRP A 202 14.36 31.23 6.44
CA TRP A 202 13.28 31.29 5.46
C TRP A 202 11.95 31.72 6.08
N LYS A 203 11.58 31.22 7.27
CA LYS A 203 10.36 31.67 7.96
C LYS A 203 10.37 33.17 8.25
N LYS A 204 11.52 33.73 8.64
CA LYS A 204 11.66 35.17 8.89
C LYS A 204 11.57 35.98 7.60
N ASP A 205 12.21 35.51 6.54
CA ASP A 205 12.18 36.17 5.24
C ASP A 205 10.78 36.08 4.60
N TYR A 206 10.09 34.95 4.75
CA TYR A 206 8.73 34.74 4.26
C TYR A 206 7.70 35.58 5.02
N ALA A 207 7.87 35.77 6.33
CA ALA A 207 7.04 36.69 7.11
C ALA A 207 7.19 38.14 6.63
N LYS A 208 8.41 38.60 6.35
CA LYS A 208 8.66 39.92 5.75
C LYS A 208 8.04 40.06 4.36
N PHE A 209 8.24 39.06 3.50
CA PHE A 209 7.62 39.00 2.18
C PHE A 209 6.10 39.10 2.25
N THR A 210 5.46 38.42 3.21
CA THR A 210 4.01 38.44 3.38
C THR A 210 3.50 39.85 3.71
N GLU A 211 4.18 40.56 4.61
CA GLU A 211 3.84 41.94 4.97
C GLU A 211 4.10 42.91 3.80
N GLU A 212 5.26 42.79 3.13
CA GLU A 212 5.60 43.60 1.96
C GLU A 212 4.61 43.39 0.81
N MET A 213 4.20 42.15 0.56
CA MET A 213 3.18 41.81 -0.44
C MET A 213 1.81 42.38 -0.09
N LYS A 214 1.44 42.40 1.19
CA LYS A 214 0.19 43.03 1.64
C LYS A 214 0.21 44.53 1.37
N THR A 215 1.27 45.23 1.77
CA THR A 215 1.45 46.66 1.48
C THR A 215 1.49 46.95 -0.03
N TYR A 216 2.18 46.10 -0.81
CA TYR A 216 2.24 46.22 -2.26
C TYR A 216 0.85 46.09 -2.91
N ARG A 217 0.07 45.08 -2.52
CA ARG A 217 -1.29 44.86 -3.03
C ARG A 217 -2.24 46.00 -2.68
N GLU A 218 -2.12 46.55 -1.48
CA GLU A 218 -2.94 47.68 -1.04
C GLU A 218 -2.56 48.97 -1.80
N LYS A 219 -1.26 49.26 -1.92
CA LYS A 219 -0.76 50.48 -2.58
C LYS A 219 -1.00 50.51 -4.09
N TYR A 220 -0.91 49.36 -4.75
CA TYR A 220 -1.00 49.25 -6.21
C TYR A 220 -2.29 48.58 -6.69
N LYS A 221 -3.31 48.46 -5.83
CA LYS A 221 -4.57 47.75 -6.11
C LYS A 221 -5.17 48.07 -7.47
N GLU A 222 -5.32 49.34 -7.81
CA GLU A 222 -5.92 49.78 -9.08
C GLU A 222 -5.06 49.44 -10.30
N LEU A 223 -3.74 49.53 -10.18
CA LEU A 223 -2.80 49.19 -11.25
C LEU A 223 -2.69 47.68 -11.45
N LEU A 224 -2.84 46.89 -10.38
CA LEU A 224 -2.92 45.43 -10.44
C LEU A 224 -4.20 44.97 -11.12
N THR A 225 -5.36 45.57 -10.81
CA THR A 225 -6.62 45.28 -11.51
C THR A 225 -6.50 45.57 -13.01
N LYS A 226 -5.95 46.74 -13.38
CA LYS A 226 -5.70 47.09 -14.79
C LYS A 226 -4.70 46.14 -15.47
N ARG A 227 -3.72 45.62 -14.74
CA ARG A 227 -2.79 44.61 -15.24
C ARG A 227 -3.52 43.31 -15.55
N ASP A 228 -4.38 42.86 -14.63
CA ASP A 228 -5.10 41.60 -14.76
C ASP A 228 -6.13 41.65 -15.90
N GLU A 229 -6.82 42.78 -16.09
CA GLU A 229 -7.70 43.03 -17.25
C GLU A 229 -6.92 42.89 -18.58
N LYS A 230 -5.76 43.54 -18.69
CA LYS A 230 -4.90 43.44 -19.89
C LYS A 230 -4.32 42.04 -20.10
N ILE A 231 -4.03 41.30 -19.01
CA ILE A 231 -3.59 39.90 -19.11
C ILE A 231 -4.73 39.03 -19.64
N GLN A 232 -5.97 39.24 -19.20
CA GLN A 232 -7.14 38.51 -19.74
C GLN A 232 -7.37 38.83 -21.23
N GLU A 233 -7.23 40.09 -21.63
CA GLU A 233 -7.29 40.47 -23.05
C GLU A 233 -6.18 39.82 -23.88
N ALA A 234 -4.93 39.82 -23.38
CA ALA A 234 -3.80 39.19 -24.06
C ALA A 234 -3.96 37.65 -24.13
N LYS A 235 -4.55 37.05 -23.10
CA LYS A 235 -4.90 35.62 -23.06
C LYS A 235 -6.00 35.30 -24.06
N ALA A 236 -7.05 36.12 -24.17
CA ALA A 236 -8.10 35.97 -25.17
C ALA A 236 -7.57 36.11 -26.60
N LYS A 237 -6.49 36.90 -26.80
CA LYS A 237 -5.79 37.07 -28.08
C LYS A 237 -4.68 36.04 -28.33
N GLY A 238 -4.46 35.09 -27.41
CA GLY A 238 -3.47 34.01 -27.58
C GLY A 238 -2.00 34.46 -27.54
N GLN A 239 -1.69 35.60 -26.92
CA GLN A 239 -0.36 36.25 -26.99
C GLN A 239 0.65 35.76 -25.94
N GLY A 240 0.36 34.65 -25.25
CA GLY A 240 1.21 34.13 -24.18
C GLY A 240 2.49 33.45 -24.69
N LYS A 241 3.62 33.69 -24.03
CA LYS A 241 4.90 33.01 -24.28
C LYS A 241 5.24 32.11 -23.10
N VAL A 242 5.49 30.84 -23.36
CA VAL A 242 6.04 29.90 -22.36
C VAL A 242 7.55 30.09 -22.32
N ARG A 243 8.12 30.32 -21.12
CA ARG A 243 9.57 30.30 -20.92
C ARG A 243 9.99 28.93 -20.41
N GLU A 244 11.04 28.38 -21.01
CA GLU A 244 11.64 27.10 -20.60
C GLU A 244 12.09 27.19 -19.12
N GLY A 245 11.60 26.26 -18.28
CA GLY A 245 11.86 26.25 -16.84
C GLY A 245 10.90 27.06 -15.96
N SER A 246 9.81 27.64 -16.51
CA SER A 246 8.77 28.37 -15.75
C SER A 246 7.40 27.75 -15.96
N GLU A 247 6.65 27.49 -14.88
CA GLU A 247 5.26 27.00 -14.93
C GLU A 247 4.24 28.08 -15.36
N PHE A 248 4.67 29.34 -15.46
CA PHE A 248 3.80 30.47 -15.80
C PHE A 248 3.99 30.95 -17.24
N VAL A 249 2.88 31.30 -17.90
CA VAL A 249 2.82 31.91 -19.23
C VAL A 249 3.01 33.42 -19.10
N ASP A 250 4.03 33.97 -19.77
CA ASP A 250 4.30 35.41 -19.81
C ASP A 250 3.48 36.07 -20.93
N TYR A 251 2.54 36.95 -20.55
CA TYR A 251 1.71 37.70 -21.50
C TYR A 251 2.29 39.08 -21.85
N GLY A 252 3.51 39.42 -21.38
CA GLY A 252 4.22 40.64 -21.74
C GLY A 252 3.57 41.96 -21.28
N VAL A 253 2.54 41.88 -20.43
CA VAL A 253 1.76 43.04 -19.97
C VAL A 253 2.57 43.86 -18.97
N ARG A 254 2.92 45.09 -19.34
CA ARG A 254 3.53 46.10 -18.46
C ARG A 254 2.58 47.26 -18.25
N ILE A 255 2.36 47.64 -17.00
CA ILE A 255 1.58 48.83 -16.62
C ILE A 255 2.55 49.93 -16.19
N PRO A 256 2.58 51.10 -16.86
CA PRO A 256 3.39 52.23 -16.43
C PRO A 256 3.08 52.60 -14.97
N GLY A 257 4.11 52.77 -14.15
CA GLY A 257 3.97 53.12 -12.73
C GLY A 257 3.72 51.94 -11.78
N LEU A 258 3.58 50.70 -12.28
CA LEU A 258 3.53 49.49 -11.45
C LEU A 258 4.95 48.91 -11.27
N PRO A 259 5.56 49.01 -10.07
CA PRO A 259 6.86 48.39 -9.82
C PRO A 259 6.76 46.86 -9.80
N PRO A 260 7.88 46.13 -9.96
CA PRO A 260 7.89 44.68 -9.83
C PRO A 260 7.37 44.25 -8.45
N ALA A 261 6.68 43.11 -8.39
CA ALA A 261 6.24 42.55 -7.12
C ALA A 261 7.47 42.12 -6.30
N PRO A 262 7.39 42.19 -4.95
CA PRO A 262 8.36 41.56 -4.08
C PRO A 262 8.64 40.11 -4.51
N GLU A 263 9.90 39.67 -4.42
CA GLU A 263 10.29 38.31 -4.76
C GLU A 263 10.02 37.36 -3.58
N GLU A 264 9.38 36.23 -3.85
CA GLU A 264 9.14 35.20 -2.84
C GLU A 264 10.46 34.54 -2.45
N PRO A 265 10.78 34.46 -1.14
CA PRO A 265 12.00 33.81 -0.70
C PRO A 265 11.92 32.31 -0.99
N LYS A 266 12.96 31.79 -1.66
CA LYS A 266 13.05 30.37 -2.03
C LYS A 266 13.06 29.49 -0.79
N GLN A 267 12.12 28.54 -0.73
CA GLN A 267 12.09 27.55 0.33
C GLN A 267 13.35 26.67 0.29
N PRO A 268 14.04 26.45 1.43
CA PRO A 268 15.16 25.53 1.49
C PRO A 268 14.73 24.12 1.07
N GLU A 269 15.54 23.47 0.26
CA GLU A 269 15.26 22.10 -0.15
C GLU A 269 15.43 21.14 1.03
N VAL A 270 14.47 20.23 1.20
CA VAL A 270 14.58 19.18 2.21
C VAL A 270 15.84 18.36 1.92
N PRO A 271 16.80 18.26 2.86
CA PRO A 271 18.05 17.57 2.62
C PRO A 271 17.75 16.10 2.38
N ARG A 272 18.24 15.60 1.24
CA ARG A 272 18.07 14.20 0.84
C ARG A 272 19.28 13.39 1.32
N PRO A 273 19.08 12.13 1.77
CA PRO A 273 20.19 11.24 2.06
C PRO A 273 21.13 11.14 0.86
N LYS A 274 22.45 11.10 1.09
CA LYS A 274 23.49 11.02 0.03
C LYS A 274 23.36 9.81 -0.90
N ILE A 275 22.52 8.84 -0.53
CA ILE A 275 22.30 7.57 -1.26
C ILE A 275 20.87 7.47 -1.81
N ALA A 276 20.10 8.56 -1.86
CA ALA A 276 18.83 8.61 -2.60
C ALA A 276 19.09 8.37 -4.10
N GLY A 277 19.18 7.10 -4.51
CA GLY A 277 19.49 6.68 -5.89
C GLY A 277 20.45 5.49 -6.05
N LYS A 278 21.28 5.11 -5.06
CA LYS A 278 22.08 3.86 -5.19
C LYS A 278 21.28 2.67 -4.68
N VAL A 279 20.47 2.21 -5.60
CA VAL A 279 19.96 0.86 -5.72
C VAL A 279 21.08 -0.15 -5.44
N VAL A 280 20.85 -1.08 -4.52
CA VAL A 280 21.58 -2.36 -4.50
C VAL A 280 21.28 -3.06 -5.83
N LYS A 281 22.20 -2.93 -6.79
CA LYS A 281 21.99 -3.19 -8.23
C LYS A 281 22.01 -4.66 -8.61
N GLU A 282 21.91 -5.56 -7.65
CA GLU A 282 22.01 -6.99 -7.90
C GLU A 282 20.72 -7.67 -7.45
N THR A 283 19.92 -8.08 -8.43
CA THR A 283 19.03 -9.22 -8.32
C THR A 283 19.86 -10.41 -7.86
N GLY A 284 20.00 -10.59 -6.54
CA GLY A 284 20.69 -11.76 -6.03
C GLY A 284 19.80 -13.01 -6.10
N ASP A 285 20.41 -14.15 -5.80
CA ASP A 285 19.80 -15.49 -5.64
C ASP A 285 18.49 -15.57 -4.83
N LEU A 286 17.62 -16.46 -5.28
CA LEU A 286 16.29 -16.76 -4.76
C LEU A 286 16.27 -16.97 -3.24
N TYR A 287 15.30 -16.37 -2.53
CA TYR A 287 14.94 -16.89 -1.22
C TYR A 287 14.21 -18.22 -1.40
N ASP A 288 14.54 -19.19 -0.55
CA ASP A 288 13.71 -20.36 -0.34
C ASP A 288 12.46 -20.02 0.49
N GLU A 289 11.52 -20.96 0.55
CA GLU A 289 10.29 -20.90 1.36
C GLU A 289 10.57 -20.49 2.83
N ALA A 290 11.67 -20.99 3.40
CA ALA A 290 12.03 -20.72 4.79
C ALA A 290 12.38 -19.24 5.01
N GLY A 291 13.07 -18.62 4.06
CA GLY A 291 13.41 -17.21 4.11
C GLY A 291 12.20 -16.28 4.04
N LEU A 292 11.20 -16.58 3.21
CA LEU A 292 9.95 -15.79 3.14
C LEU A 292 9.16 -15.89 4.45
N ILE A 293 9.04 -17.10 5.02
CA ILE A 293 8.32 -17.27 6.30
C ILE A 293 9.06 -16.56 7.44
N ARG A 294 10.40 -16.64 7.49
CA ARG A 294 11.21 -15.89 8.46
C ARG A 294 10.92 -14.39 8.35
N ARG A 295 10.90 -13.86 7.13
CA ARG A 295 10.64 -12.45 6.85
C ARG A 295 9.25 -12.01 7.33
N ILE A 296 8.20 -12.79 7.08
CA ILE A 296 6.83 -12.50 7.58
C ILE A 296 6.82 -12.42 9.12
N ARG A 297 7.55 -13.32 9.80
CA ARG A 297 7.65 -13.30 11.25
C ARG A 297 8.42 -12.08 11.78
N GLU A 298 9.47 -11.65 11.09
CA GLU A 298 10.20 -10.42 11.42
C GLU A 298 9.28 -9.19 11.33
N VAL A 299 8.44 -9.09 10.28
CA VAL A 299 7.40 -8.04 10.19
C VAL A 299 6.50 -8.10 11.40
N ALA A 300 5.95 -9.28 11.70
CA ALA A 300 4.99 -9.43 12.76
C ALA A 300 5.60 -9.03 14.11
N ALA A 301 6.86 -9.38 14.36
CA ALA A 301 7.57 -8.93 15.55
C ALA A 301 7.76 -7.39 15.59
N GLU A 302 8.11 -6.76 14.47
CA GLU A 302 8.30 -5.31 14.39
C GLU A 302 6.99 -4.53 14.59
N VAL A 303 5.91 -5.01 13.97
CA VAL A 303 4.60 -4.36 14.04
C VAL A 303 3.96 -4.61 15.40
N TYR A 304 3.83 -5.86 15.84
CA TYR A 304 3.05 -6.24 17.02
C TYR A 304 3.88 -6.21 18.31
N GLY A 305 5.16 -6.57 18.24
CA GLY A 305 6.05 -6.64 19.41
C GLY A 305 6.27 -5.30 20.10
N LYS A 306 6.32 -4.19 19.35
CA LYS A 306 6.41 -2.83 19.94
C LYS A 306 5.19 -2.45 20.77
N ALA A 307 4.04 -3.07 20.50
CA ALA A 307 2.79 -2.80 21.17
C ALA A 307 2.40 -3.87 22.21
N GLY A 308 3.25 -4.89 22.41
CA GLY A 308 2.93 -6.02 23.29
C GLY A 308 1.73 -6.86 22.81
N GLU A 309 1.43 -6.82 21.52
CA GLU A 309 0.34 -7.60 20.91
C GLU A 309 0.86 -8.91 20.34
N ASP A 310 0.02 -9.95 20.36
CA ASP A 310 0.31 -11.20 19.69
C ASP A 310 0.21 -11.05 18.16
N PRO A 311 1.09 -11.72 17.38
CA PRO A 311 1.00 -11.76 15.93
C PRO A 311 -0.26 -12.52 15.47
N PRO A 312 -0.79 -12.25 14.27
CA PRO A 312 -2.02 -12.86 13.82
C PRO A 312 -1.88 -14.35 13.56
N SER A 313 -3.01 -15.06 13.66
CA SER A 313 -3.16 -16.36 13.03
C SER A 313 -3.23 -16.20 11.50
N ILE A 314 -2.45 -16.97 10.75
CA ILE A 314 -2.47 -16.94 9.27
C ILE A 314 -3.00 -18.27 8.73
N HIS A 315 -4.26 -18.24 8.35
CA HIS A 315 -4.95 -19.33 7.68
C HIS A 315 -4.73 -19.27 6.17
N THR A 316 -4.46 -20.40 5.53
CA THR A 316 -4.19 -20.46 4.09
C THR A 316 -5.12 -21.42 3.36
N VAL A 317 -5.58 -21.00 2.19
CA VAL A 317 -6.39 -21.79 1.26
C VAL A 317 -5.62 -21.92 -0.03
N GLY A 318 -5.18 -23.14 -0.35
CA GLY A 318 -4.51 -23.47 -1.60
C GLY A 318 -5.53 -23.74 -2.69
N TYR A 319 -5.70 -22.79 -3.61
CA TYR A 319 -6.62 -22.93 -4.74
C TYR A 319 -5.95 -23.64 -5.91
N MET A 320 -6.24 -24.92 -6.06
CA MET A 320 -5.69 -25.79 -7.12
C MET A 320 -4.16 -25.69 -7.22
N SER A 321 -3.52 -25.62 -6.05
CA SER A 321 -2.08 -25.55 -5.86
C SER A 321 -1.40 -26.85 -6.30
N ARG A 322 -0.22 -26.72 -6.91
CA ARG A 322 0.67 -27.85 -7.21
C ARG A 322 1.35 -28.35 -5.92
N SER A 323 1.95 -29.54 -5.95
CA SER A 323 2.50 -30.18 -4.74
C SER A 323 3.51 -29.32 -3.96
N SER A 324 4.43 -28.62 -4.66
CA SER A 324 5.39 -27.71 -4.03
C SER A 324 4.73 -26.46 -3.45
N GLU A 325 3.72 -25.93 -4.13
CA GLU A 325 2.96 -24.74 -3.75
C GLU A 325 2.09 -25.01 -2.51
N THR A 326 1.50 -26.21 -2.44
CA THR A 326 0.78 -26.71 -1.27
C THR A 326 1.69 -26.78 -0.04
N LYS A 327 2.93 -27.28 -0.17
CA LYS A 327 3.87 -27.38 0.96
C LYS A 327 4.17 -25.99 1.54
N PHE A 328 4.40 -25.02 0.67
CA PHE A 328 4.62 -23.62 1.07
C PHE A 328 3.44 -23.06 1.88
N LEU A 329 2.20 -23.17 1.37
CA LEU A 329 1.02 -22.66 2.07
C LEU A 329 0.76 -23.41 3.40
N GLN A 330 1.04 -24.71 3.44
CA GLN A 330 0.97 -25.51 4.67
C GLN A 330 1.98 -25.01 5.70
N ALA A 331 3.24 -24.84 5.32
CA ALA A 331 4.27 -24.35 6.23
C ALA A 331 3.99 -22.92 6.70
N LEU A 332 3.50 -22.05 5.81
CA LEU A 332 3.11 -20.68 6.17
C LEU A 332 2.03 -20.68 7.25
N SER A 333 0.97 -21.48 7.10
CA SER A 333 -0.08 -21.56 8.12
C SER A 333 0.41 -22.19 9.43
N ALA A 334 1.12 -23.32 9.35
CA ALA A 334 1.61 -24.03 10.52
C ALA A 334 2.58 -23.20 11.36
N LYS A 335 3.41 -22.36 10.73
CA LYS A 335 4.37 -21.48 11.41
C LYS A 335 3.76 -20.19 11.96
N ASN A 336 2.49 -19.90 11.66
CA ASN A 336 1.79 -18.70 12.10
C ASN A 336 0.43 -19.06 12.72
N ASN A 337 0.38 -20.13 13.52
CA ASN A 337 -0.79 -20.53 14.32
C ASN A 337 -2.11 -20.67 13.53
N GLY A 338 -2.03 -20.94 12.24
CA GLY A 338 -3.19 -21.07 11.37
C GLY A 338 -3.42 -22.51 10.92
N THR A 339 -4.39 -22.65 10.02
CA THR A 339 -4.74 -23.93 9.40
C THR A 339 -4.71 -23.80 7.88
N PHE A 340 -4.39 -24.91 7.22
CA PHE A 340 -4.35 -25.01 5.76
C PHE A 340 -5.52 -25.83 5.23
N LYS A 341 -6.07 -25.41 4.09
CA LYS A 341 -6.99 -26.21 3.30
C LYS A 341 -6.63 -26.19 1.82
N ALA A 342 -6.65 -27.35 1.17
CA ALA A 342 -6.56 -27.45 -0.27
C ALA A 342 -7.96 -27.47 -0.90
N ILE A 343 -8.11 -26.74 -2.01
CA ILE A 343 -9.22 -26.86 -2.95
C ILE A 343 -8.66 -27.48 -4.22
N SER A 344 -8.85 -28.79 -4.38
CA SER A 344 -8.24 -29.56 -5.47
C SER A 344 -9.06 -29.60 -6.77
N ALA A 345 -10.24 -28.98 -6.78
CA ALA A 345 -11.12 -28.91 -7.93
C ALA A 345 -11.72 -27.51 -8.07
N PRO A 346 -12.09 -27.07 -9.29
CA PRO A 346 -12.74 -25.78 -9.48
C PRO A 346 -14.01 -25.71 -8.63
N ILE A 347 -14.13 -24.64 -7.85
CA ILE A 347 -15.31 -24.41 -7.03
C ILE A 347 -16.48 -24.16 -7.98
N LYS A 348 -17.52 -24.98 -7.89
CA LYS A 348 -18.74 -24.75 -8.65
C LYS A 348 -19.39 -23.44 -8.18
N PRO A 349 -19.89 -22.59 -9.08
CA PRO A 349 -20.63 -21.41 -8.67
C PRO A 349 -21.79 -21.84 -7.78
N VAL A 350 -21.90 -21.23 -6.60
CA VAL A 350 -23.04 -21.43 -5.71
C VAL A 350 -24.24 -20.83 -6.44
N SER A 351 -25.24 -21.67 -6.76
CA SER A 351 -26.51 -21.17 -7.29
C SER A 351 -27.10 -20.12 -6.34
N PRO A 352 -27.65 -19.01 -6.86
CA PRO A 352 -28.16 -17.92 -6.05
C PRO A 352 -29.23 -18.35 -5.04
#